data_AF-A0A936LBC1-F1
#
_entry.id   AF-A0A936LBC1-F1
#
_cell.length_a   1.000
_cell.length_b   1.000
_cell.length_c   1.000
_cell.angle_alpha   90.00
_cell.angle_beta   90.00
_cell.angle_gamma   90.00
#
_symmetry.space_group_name_H-M   'P 1'
#
loop_
_entity.id
_entity.type
_entity.pdbx_description
1 polymer ?
#
loop_
_entity_poly.entity_id
_entity_poly.type
_entity_poly.pdbx_seq_one_letter_code
_entity_poly.pdbx_strand_id
1 'polypeptide(L)'
;MRLALLYAVAVLLALASVSAQAQQVYKWTDASGRVHYGAKKPDEATEALTLDIAPTSATPISATPTDPAAEVARIKALSEQMASERQAAEQARQAQAIRNLEQEKQQLQKDLLQLQLQQEQQRKDGSDNLIVGYPPPYSYPPSHPPYPPYPPAQSVPATLYALAGLS
;
A
#
# COMPACT_ATOMS: atom_id res chain seq x y z
N MET A 1 -92.57 18.19 6.93
CA MET A 1 -91.31 17.66 6.33
C MET A 1 -90.23 18.73 6.12
N ARG A 2 -90.54 19.94 5.63
CA ARG A 2 -89.54 21.02 5.45
C ARG A 2 -88.86 21.50 6.74
N LEU A 3 -89.59 21.58 7.85
CA LEU A 3 -89.04 22.03 9.14
C LEU A 3 -88.02 21.05 9.74
N ALA A 4 -88.26 19.74 9.61
CA ALA A 4 -87.35 18.69 10.07
C ALA A 4 -86.05 18.66 9.24
N LEU A 5 -86.16 18.94 7.94
CA LEU A 5 -85.00 19.05 7.06
C LEU A 5 -84.10 20.25 7.44
N LEU A 6 -84.70 21.40 7.76
CA LEU A 6 -83.94 22.58 8.21
C LEU A 6 -83.24 22.34 9.55
N TYR A 7 -83.89 21.63 10.47
CA TYR A 7 -83.29 21.25 11.76
C TYR A 7 -82.11 20.29 11.59
N ALA A 8 -82.26 19.29 10.73
CA ALA A 8 -81.18 18.35 10.43
C ALA A 8 -79.96 19.06 9.81
N VAL A 9 -80.18 20.01 8.91
CA VAL A 9 -79.11 20.81 8.31
C VAL A 9 -78.43 21.72 9.34
N ALA A 10 -79.20 22.34 10.23
CA ALA A 10 -78.66 23.19 11.30
C ALA A 10 -77.79 22.40 12.29
N VAL A 11 -78.22 21.19 12.66
CA VAL A 11 -77.42 20.29 13.52
C VAL A 11 -76.15 19.84 12.79
N LEU A 12 -76.24 19.52 11.50
CA LEU A 12 -75.07 19.13 10.69
C LEU A 12 -74.04 20.27 10.60
N LEU A 13 -74.50 21.51 10.46
CA LEU A 13 -73.63 22.70 10.39
C LEU A 13 -72.97 23.02 11.73
N ALA A 14 -73.66 22.78 12.85
CA ALA A 14 -73.10 22.96 14.19
C ALA A 14 -72.00 21.93 14.51
N LEU A 15 -72.15 20.68 14.06
CA LEU A 15 -71.12 19.64 14.22
C LEU A 15 -69.88 19.88 13.34
N ALA A 16 -70.03 20.60 12.22
CA ALA A 16 -68.91 20.90 11.32
C ALA A 16 -67.97 22.01 11.84
N SER A 17 -68.32 22.69 12.94
CA SER A 17 -67.56 23.83 13.48
C SER A 17 -66.44 23.45 14.47
N VAL A 18 -66.04 22.17 14.53
CA VAL A 18 -64.86 21.78 15.32
C VAL A 18 -63.60 22.31 14.63
N SER A 19 -63.18 23.50 15.04
CA SER A 19 -62.01 24.21 14.56
C SER A 19 -60.76 23.34 14.65
N ALA A 20 -60.10 23.14 13.50
CA ALA A 20 -58.73 22.63 13.43
C ALA A 20 -57.80 23.63 14.11
N GLN A 21 -57.45 23.37 15.38
CA GLN A 21 -56.37 24.08 16.06
C GLN A 21 -55.07 23.75 15.32
N ALA A 22 -54.38 24.76 14.78
CA ALA A 22 -53.05 24.59 14.21
C ALA A 22 -52.11 24.13 15.34
N GLN A 23 -51.65 22.88 15.27
CA GLN A 23 -50.74 22.31 16.25
C GLN A 23 -49.38 23.02 16.11
N GLN A 24 -49.10 23.99 17.00
CA GLN A 24 -47.80 24.65 17.04
C GLN A 24 -46.75 23.64 17.49
N VAL A 25 -45.79 23.35 16.61
CA VAL A 25 -44.63 22.51 16.91
C VAL A 25 -43.41 23.40 17.04
N TYR A 26 -42.73 23.33 18.18
CA TYR A 26 -41.51 24.07 18.43
C TYR A 26 -40.30 23.21 18.03
N LYS A 27 -39.33 23.85 17.39
CA LYS A 27 -38.00 23.28 17.16
C LYS A 27 -37.02 23.98 18.10
N TRP A 28 -36.28 23.20 18.89
CA TRP A 28 -35.20 23.73 19.72
C TRP A 28 -33.97 22.83 19.62
N THR A 29 -32.81 23.42 19.86
CA THR A 29 -31.53 22.70 19.97
C THR A 29 -31.16 22.64 21.45
N ASP A 30 -30.85 21.45 21.96
CA ASP A 30 -30.40 21.30 23.35
C ASP A 30 -28.92 21.69 23.54
N ALA A 31 -28.46 21.74 24.80
CA ALA A 31 -27.07 22.08 25.13
C ALA A 31 -26.03 21.12 24.53
N SER A 32 -26.44 19.94 24.06
CA SER A 32 -25.58 18.96 23.38
C SER A 32 -25.58 19.11 21.85
N GLY A 33 -26.30 20.08 21.30
CA GLY A 33 -26.40 20.33 19.86
C GLY A 33 -27.42 19.45 19.13
N ARG A 34 -28.30 18.72 19.85
CA ARG A 34 -29.34 17.88 19.23
C ARG A 34 -30.63 18.67 19.03
N VAL A 35 -31.24 18.49 17.86
CA VAL A 35 -32.48 19.17 17.47
C VAL A 35 -33.69 18.33 17.88
N HIS A 36 -34.59 18.92 18.65
CA HIS A 36 -35.83 18.31 19.15
C HIS A 36 -37.06 19.00 18.57
N TYR A 37 -38.16 18.24 18.44
CA TYR A 37 -39.46 18.71 17.96
C TYR A 37 -40.56 18.31 18.95
N GLY A 38 -41.42 19.25 19.36
CA GLY A 38 -42.51 18.93 20.28
C GLY A 38 -43.54 20.04 20.44
N ALA A 39 -44.71 19.68 20.97
CA ALA A 39 -45.82 20.61 21.19
C ALA A 39 -45.64 21.52 22.43
N LYS A 40 -44.63 21.24 23.27
CA LYS A 40 -44.38 21.98 24.51
C LYS A 40 -42.90 22.35 24.60
N LYS A 41 -42.62 23.66 24.62
CA LYS A 41 -41.28 24.22 24.85
C LYS A 41 -40.82 23.89 26.29
N PRO A 42 -39.60 23.34 26.49
CA PRO A 42 -38.93 23.31 27.80
C PRO A 42 -38.37 24.69 28.16
N ASP A 43 -38.46 25.11 29.43
CA ASP A 43 -38.05 26.46 29.89
C ASP A 43 -36.55 26.76 29.67
N GLU A 44 -35.72 25.75 29.49
CA GLU A 44 -34.27 25.87 29.32
C GLU A 44 -33.80 26.13 27.88
N ALA A 45 -34.72 26.24 26.91
CA ALA A 45 -34.34 26.46 25.51
C ALA A 45 -34.06 27.95 25.22
N THR A 46 -32.77 28.29 25.03
CA THR A 46 -32.24 29.64 24.76
C THR A 46 -32.85 30.30 23.52
N GLU A 47 -33.22 29.52 22.49
CA GLU A 47 -33.89 30.02 21.29
C GLU A 47 -34.93 29.02 20.81
N ALA A 48 -36.21 29.40 20.85
CA ALA A 48 -37.31 28.62 20.30
C ALA A 48 -37.87 29.35 19.08
N LEU A 49 -37.72 28.77 17.90
CA LEU A 49 -38.44 29.22 16.71
C LEU A 49 -39.82 28.55 16.71
N THR A 50 -40.87 29.37 16.73
CA THR A 50 -42.23 28.92 16.47
C THR A 50 -42.33 28.57 14.98
N LEU A 51 -42.53 27.29 14.66
CA LEU A 51 -42.88 26.89 13.32
C LEU A 51 -44.40 26.88 13.20
N ASP A 52 -44.94 27.82 12.42
CA ASP A 52 -46.31 27.75 11.94
C ASP A 52 -46.35 26.69 10.84
N ILE A 53 -46.64 25.45 11.23
CA ILE A 53 -46.86 24.36 10.28
C ILE A 53 -48.30 24.52 9.79
N ALA A 54 -48.50 25.39 8.79
CA ALA A 54 -49.66 25.26 7.92
C ALA A 54 -49.69 23.79 7.45
N PRO A 55 -50.85 23.10 7.45
CA PRO A 55 -50.95 21.75 6.92
C PRO A 55 -50.56 21.82 5.44
N THR A 56 -49.27 21.65 5.20
CA THR A 56 -48.73 21.47 3.88
C THR A 56 -49.35 20.15 3.48
N SER A 57 -50.33 20.21 2.57
CA SER A 57 -50.79 19.04 1.85
C SER A 57 -49.54 18.26 1.55
N ALA A 58 -49.39 17.11 2.21
CA ALA A 58 -48.30 16.22 1.94
C ALA A 58 -48.49 15.83 0.48
N THR A 59 -47.85 16.57 -0.43
CA THR A 59 -47.45 16.01 -1.70
C THR A 59 -46.69 14.79 -1.26
N PRO A 60 -47.15 13.56 -1.58
CA PRO A 60 -46.32 12.42 -1.37
C PRO A 60 -45.05 12.77 -2.14
N ILE A 61 -43.95 12.98 -1.40
CA ILE A 61 -42.64 12.84 -1.99
C ILE A 61 -42.72 11.39 -2.46
N SER A 62 -42.96 11.19 -3.75
CA SER A 62 -42.82 9.89 -4.37
C SER A 62 -41.42 9.48 -3.97
N ALA A 63 -41.33 8.63 -2.95
CA ALA A 63 -40.18 7.80 -2.75
C ALA A 63 -40.10 7.06 -4.07
N THR A 64 -39.24 7.53 -4.96
CA THR A 64 -38.93 6.83 -6.20
C THR A 64 -38.68 5.41 -5.74
N PRO A 65 -39.42 4.40 -6.24
CA PRO A 65 -39.17 3.03 -5.85
C PRO A 65 -37.70 2.79 -6.16
N THR A 66 -36.85 2.75 -5.14
CA THR A 66 -35.45 2.41 -5.33
C THR A 66 -35.50 0.95 -5.67
N ASP A 67 -35.38 0.66 -6.96
CA ASP A 67 -35.34 -0.71 -7.45
C ASP A 67 -34.21 -1.42 -6.68
N PRO A 68 -34.52 -2.40 -5.81
CA PRO A 68 -33.51 -3.08 -5.03
C PRO A 68 -32.44 -3.73 -5.92
N ALA A 69 -32.77 -4.07 -7.17
CA ALA A 69 -31.79 -4.56 -8.14
C ALA A 69 -30.80 -3.47 -8.57
N ALA A 70 -31.25 -2.23 -8.75
CA ALA A 70 -30.39 -1.11 -9.12
C ALA A 70 -29.41 -0.74 -7.99
N GLU A 71 -29.85 -0.80 -6.74
CA GLU A 71 -28.98 -0.53 -5.58
C GLU A 71 -27.92 -1.63 -5.41
N VAL A 72 -28.30 -2.91 -5.56
CA VAL A 72 -27.34 -4.03 -5.54
C VAL A 72 -26.31 -3.91 -6.67
N ALA A 73 -26.74 -3.53 -7.87
CA ALA A 73 -25.82 -3.29 -8.99
C ALA A 73 -24.83 -2.16 -8.71
N ARG A 74 -25.28 -1.07 -8.08
CA ARG A 74 -24.44 0.06 -7.69
C ARG A 74 -23.40 -0.34 -6.64
N ILE A 75 -23.82 -1.07 -5.60
CA ILE A 75 -22.93 -1.57 -4.54
C ILE A 75 -21.89 -2.52 -5.13
N LYS A 76 -22.30 -3.42 -6.04
CA LYS A 76 -21.40 -4.35 -6.73
C LYS A 76 -20.36 -3.59 -7.56
N ALA A 77 -20.79 -2.63 -8.39
CA ALA A 77 -19.89 -1.81 -9.20
C ALA A 77 -18.87 -1.05 -8.33
N LEU A 78 -19.31 -0.48 -7.21
CA LEU A 78 -18.41 0.19 -6.27
C LEU A 78 -17.40 -0.79 -5.65
N SER A 79 -17.85 -1.98 -5.27
CA SER A 79 -16.97 -3.02 -4.72
C SER A 79 -15.92 -3.51 -5.72
N GLU A 80 -16.31 -3.67 -6.99
CA GLU A 80 -15.41 -4.07 -8.08
C GLU A 80 -14.39 -2.97 -8.38
N GLN A 81 -14.82 -1.71 -8.37
CA GLN A 81 -13.91 -0.56 -8.52
C GLN A 81 -12.87 -0.53 -7.40
N MET A 82 -13.29 -0.65 -6.14
CA MET A 82 -12.37 -0.69 -5.01
C MET A 82 -11.43 -1.90 -5.05
N ALA A 83 -11.93 -3.07 -5.47
CA ALA A 83 -11.11 -4.27 -5.61
C ALA A 83 -10.04 -4.10 -6.70
N SER A 84 -10.43 -3.54 -7.85
CA SER A 84 -9.52 -3.23 -8.96
C SER A 84 -8.46 -2.22 -8.53
N GLU A 85 -8.84 -1.16 -7.81
CA GLU A 85 -7.91 -0.15 -7.32
C GLU A 85 -6.89 -0.74 -6.32
N ARG A 86 -7.35 -1.60 -5.41
CA ARG A 86 -6.45 -2.32 -4.50
C ARG A 86 -5.48 -3.22 -5.25
N GLN A 87 -5.97 -3.93 -6.26
CA GLN A 87 -5.14 -4.81 -7.07
C GLN A 87 -4.10 -4.01 -7.87
N ALA A 88 -4.48 -2.88 -8.45
CA ALA A 88 -3.56 -1.98 -9.15
C ALA A 88 -2.51 -1.39 -8.20
N ALA A 89 -2.91 -0.96 -6.99
CA ALA A 89 -1.99 -0.44 -5.98
C ALA A 89 -1.00 -1.51 -5.50
N GLU A 90 -1.45 -2.75 -5.35
CA GLU A 90 -0.58 -3.87 -4.98
C GLU A 90 0.40 -4.22 -6.11
N GLN A 91 -0.07 -4.29 -7.35
CA GLN A 91 0.80 -4.48 -8.53
C GLN A 91 1.82 -3.34 -8.67
N ALA A 92 1.43 -2.09 -8.40
CA ALA A 92 2.34 -0.96 -8.43
C ALA A 92 3.44 -1.08 -7.35
N ARG A 93 3.08 -1.52 -6.14
CA ARG A 93 4.04 -1.79 -5.06
C ARG A 93 5.01 -2.91 -5.43
N GLN A 94 4.51 -4.01 -5.98
CA GLN A 94 5.36 -5.13 -6.44
C GLN A 94 6.29 -4.69 -7.57
N ALA A 95 5.78 -3.98 -8.57
CA ALA A 95 6.59 -3.45 -9.66
C ALA A 95 7.68 -2.48 -9.15
N GLN A 96 7.37 -1.66 -8.15
CA GLN A 96 8.36 -0.79 -7.52
C GLN A 96 9.42 -1.58 -6.74
N ALA A 97 9.01 -2.61 -5.99
CA ALA A 97 9.95 -3.48 -5.28
C ALA A 97 10.91 -4.19 -6.25
N ILE A 98 10.41 -4.71 -7.37
CA ILE A 98 11.23 -5.34 -8.42
C ILE A 98 12.22 -4.32 -9.01
N ARG A 99 11.76 -3.11 -9.36
CA ARG A 99 12.66 -2.06 -9.88
C ARG A 99 13.76 -1.70 -8.89
N ASN A 100 13.42 -1.57 -7.60
CA ASN A 100 14.40 -1.24 -6.56
C ASN A 100 15.44 -2.36 -6.42
N LEU A 101 15.01 -3.62 -6.39
CA LEU A 101 15.92 -4.78 -6.32
C LEU A 101 16.82 -4.86 -7.55
N GLU A 102 16.29 -4.57 -8.74
CA GLU A 102 17.08 -4.57 -9.97
C GLU A 102 18.13 -3.45 -9.97
N GLN A 103 17.77 -2.25 -9.49
CA GLN A 103 18.71 -1.15 -9.31
C GLN A 103 19.79 -1.50 -8.29
N GLU A 104 19.43 -2.08 -7.15
CA GLU A 104 20.38 -2.52 -6.13
C GLU A 104 21.35 -3.56 -6.69
N LYS A 105 20.84 -4.56 -7.43
CA LYS A 105 21.68 -5.56 -8.11
C LYS A 105 22.66 -4.89 -9.09
N GLN A 106 22.18 -3.95 -9.91
CA GLN A 106 23.03 -3.23 -10.85
C GLN A 106 24.09 -2.39 -10.13
N GLN A 107 23.73 -1.77 -9.01
CA GLN A 107 24.66 -0.99 -8.20
C GLN A 107 25.74 -1.89 -7.58
N LEU A 108 25.35 -2.99 -6.95
CA LEU A 108 26.29 -3.97 -6.41
C LEU A 108 27.23 -4.52 -7.47
N GLN A 109 26.72 -4.78 -8.68
CA GLN A 109 27.56 -5.24 -9.80
C GLN A 109 28.61 -4.18 -10.19
N LYS A 110 28.23 -2.89 -10.24
CA LYS A 110 29.16 -1.79 -10.52
C LYS A 110 30.19 -1.64 -9.41
N ASP A 111 29.77 -1.69 -8.15
CA ASP A 111 30.66 -1.55 -7.00
C ASP A 111 31.67 -2.69 -6.95
N LEU A 112 31.24 -3.93 -7.23
CA LEU A 112 32.14 -5.10 -7.35
C LEU A 112 33.15 -4.93 -8.49
N LEU A 113 32.71 -4.44 -9.65
CA LEU A 113 33.59 -4.19 -10.79
C LEU A 113 34.62 -3.10 -10.46
N GLN A 114 34.18 -2.02 -9.82
CA GLN A 114 35.06 -0.93 -9.39
C GLN A 114 36.10 -1.42 -8.38
N LEU A 115 35.69 -2.24 -7.41
CA LEU A 115 36.61 -2.84 -6.44
C LEU A 115 37.64 -3.75 -7.13
N GLN A 116 37.22 -4.52 -8.14
CA GLN A 116 38.13 -5.34 -8.93
C GLN A 116 39.15 -4.49 -9.70
N LEU A 117 38.71 -3.41 -10.36
CA LEU A 117 39.60 -2.46 -11.03
C LEU A 117 40.58 -1.81 -10.05
N GLN A 118 40.10 -1.42 -8.87
CA GLN A 118 40.94 -0.81 -7.83
C GLN A 118 42.03 -1.77 -7.35
N GLN A 119 41.70 -3.05 -7.15
CA GLN A 119 42.68 -4.08 -6.81
C GLN A 119 43.70 -4.30 -7.92
N GLU A 120 43.27 -4.38 -9.18
CA GLU A 120 44.17 -4.50 -10.32
C GLU A 120 45.15 -3.32 -10.41
N GLN A 121 44.68 -2.10 -10.17
CA GLN A 121 45.52 -0.90 -10.12
C GLN A 121 46.53 -0.97 -8.96
N GLN A 122 46.09 -1.35 -7.75
CA GLN A 122 46.99 -1.51 -6.60
C GLN A 122 48.03 -2.61 -6.84
N ARG A 123 47.68 -3.71 -7.52
CA ARG A 123 48.63 -4.75 -7.89
C ARG A 123 49.68 -4.23 -8.88
N LYS A 124 49.25 -3.44 -9.88
CA LYS A 124 50.17 -2.82 -10.85
C LYS A 124 51.08 -1.78 -10.21
N ASP A 125 50.54 -0.91 -9.38
CA ASP A 125 51.29 0.13 -8.66
C ASP A 125 52.28 -0.48 -7.65
N GLY A 126 51.84 -1.52 -6.91
CA GLY A 126 52.70 -2.31 -6.04
C GLY A 126 53.80 -3.08 -6.78
N SER A 127 53.55 -3.52 -8.02
CA SER A 127 54.57 -4.17 -8.86
C SER A 127 55.54 -3.18 -9.50
N ASP A 128 55.07 -1.99 -9.90
CA ASP A 128 55.95 -0.92 -10.42
C ASP A 128 56.84 -0.36 -9.32
N ASN A 129 56.35 -0.32 -8.07
CA ASN A 129 57.16 0.02 -6.89
C ASN A 129 58.08 -1.13 -6.41
N LEU A 130 58.02 -2.32 -7.03
CA LEU A 130 58.91 -3.45 -6.76
C LEU A 130 60.05 -3.57 -7.80
N ILE A 131 60.32 -2.51 -8.57
CA ILE A 131 61.50 -2.39 -9.44
C ILE A 131 62.32 -1.16 -9.08
N VAL A 132 62.77 -1.02 -7.83
CA VAL A 132 64.05 -0.33 -7.53
C VAL A 132 64.63 -0.91 -6.23
N GLY A 133 65.78 -1.56 -6.35
CA GLY A 133 66.76 -1.62 -5.25
C GLY A 133 67.08 -3.02 -4.74
N TYR A 134 68.15 -3.59 -5.31
CA TYR A 134 69.03 -4.58 -4.71
C TYR A 134 68.54 -6.05 -4.64
N PRO A 135 69.29 -7.02 -5.19
CA PRO A 135 69.29 -8.35 -4.58
C PRO A 135 69.77 -8.20 -3.12
N PRO A 136 69.23 -8.98 -2.17
CA PRO A 136 69.75 -8.98 -0.80
C PRO A 136 71.26 -9.22 -0.84
N PRO A 137 72.07 -8.58 0.04
CA PRO A 137 73.49 -8.89 0.09
C PRO A 137 73.63 -10.38 0.39
N TYR A 138 74.07 -11.16 -0.60
CA TYR A 138 74.43 -12.55 -0.38
C TYR A 138 75.61 -12.52 0.59
N SER A 139 75.36 -12.88 1.84
CA SER A 139 76.39 -13.40 2.72
C SER A 139 76.96 -14.61 2.01
N TYR A 140 78.17 -14.48 1.44
CA TYR A 140 78.89 -15.63 0.89
C TYR A 140 78.96 -16.70 1.98
N PRO A 141 78.48 -17.92 1.75
CA PRO A 141 78.75 -19.01 2.67
C PRO A 141 80.27 -19.20 2.74
N PRO A 142 80.84 -19.51 3.91
CA PRO A 142 82.25 -19.86 4.01
C PRO A 142 82.55 -20.97 2.99
N SER A 143 83.69 -20.83 2.29
CA SER A 143 84.19 -21.72 1.25
C SER A 143 83.78 -23.18 1.50
N HIS A 144 83.00 -23.75 0.58
CA HIS A 144 82.59 -25.15 0.67
C HIS A 144 83.83 -26.05 0.82
N PRO A 145 83.80 -27.07 1.70
CA PRO A 145 84.83 -28.08 1.69
C PRO A 145 84.86 -28.77 0.31
N PRO A 146 86.03 -29.28 -0.13
CA PRO A 146 86.16 -29.92 -1.43
C PRO A 146 85.10 -31.02 -1.61
N TYR A 147 84.47 -31.04 -2.79
CA TYR A 147 83.46 -32.04 -3.12
C TYR A 147 83.99 -33.46 -2.88
N PRO A 148 83.20 -34.36 -2.28
CA PRO A 148 83.56 -35.77 -2.22
C PRO A 148 83.65 -36.33 -3.66
N PRO A 149 84.53 -37.32 -3.90
CA PRO A 149 84.67 -37.93 -5.21
C PRO A 149 83.32 -38.50 -5.68
N TYR A 150 83.00 -38.28 -6.96
CA TYR A 150 81.79 -38.79 -7.58
C TYR A 150 81.71 -40.32 -7.42
N PRO A 151 80.55 -40.88 -7.02
CA PRO A 151 80.35 -42.32 -7.05
C PRO A 151 80.43 -42.81 -8.51
N PRO A 152 80.98 -44.01 -8.75
CA PRO A 152 81.07 -44.55 -10.10
C PRO A 152 79.68 -44.70 -10.70
N ALA A 153 79.54 -44.31 -11.97
CA ALA A 153 78.30 -44.44 -12.73
C ALA A 153 77.81 -45.90 -12.66
N GLN A 154 76.65 -46.11 -12.03
CA GLN A 154 75.99 -47.41 -12.06
C GLN A 154 75.53 -47.66 -13.50
N SER A 155 76.11 -48.67 -14.13
CA SER A 155 75.68 -49.16 -15.44
C SER A 155 74.26 -49.69 -15.34
N VAL A 156 73.29 -48.96 -15.91
CA VAL A 156 71.93 -49.46 -16.07
C VAL A 156 71.93 -50.57 -17.13
N PRO A 157 71.40 -51.77 -16.85
CA PRO A 157 71.32 -52.82 -17.87
C PRO A 157 70.27 -52.47 -18.93
N ALA A 158 70.69 -52.53 -20.19
CA ALA A 158 69.85 -52.35 -21.37
C ALA A 158 68.99 -53.60 -21.62
N THR A 159 67.78 -53.64 -21.07
CA THR A 159 66.76 -54.68 -21.31
C THR A 159 65.43 -54.14 -20.75
N LEU A 160 64.33 -53.87 -21.44
CA LEU A 160 63.88 -54.08 -22.82
C LEU A 160 62.81 -53.04 -23.15
N TYR A 161 62.81 -52.60 -24.40
CA TYR A 161 61.67 -52.02 -25.09
C TYR A 161 60.47 -52.99 -25.10
N ALA A 162 59.27 -52.43 -25.33
CA ALA A 162 57.94 -53.04 -25.53
C ALA A 162 57.06 -53.00 -24.26
N LEU A 163 55.91 -52.33 -24.24
CA LEU A 163 54.90 -52.19 -25.29
C LEU A 163 54.20 -50.84 -25.19
N ALA A 164 54.22 -50.10 -26.31
CA ALA A 164 53.16 -49.17 -26.65
C ALA A 164 51.89 -49.95 -27.01
N GLY A 165 50.72 -49.39 -26.71
CA GLY A 165 49.51 -49.70 -27.47
C GLY A 165 48.23 -49.92 -26.66
N LEU A 166 47.28 -48.99 -26.88
CA LEU A 166 45.83 -49.18 -26.95
C LEU A 166 45.11 -49.82 -25.74
N SER A 167 44.33 -49.02 -25.00
CA SER A 167 42.89 -48.82 -25.26
C SER A 167 42.33 -47.71 -24.37
#